data_AF-A0A821Q0Y6-F1
#
_entry.id   AF-A0A821Q0Y6-F1
#
_cell.length_a   1.000
_cell.length_b   1.000
_cell.length_c   1.000
_cell.angle_alpha   90.00
_cell.angle_beta   90.00
_cell.angle_gamma   90.00
#
_symmetry.space_group_name_H-M   'P 1'
#
loop_
_entity.id
_entity.type
_entity.pdbx_description
1 polymer ?
#
loop_
_entity_poly.entity_id
_entity_poly.type
_entity_poly.pdbx_seq_one_letter_code
_entity_poly.pdbx_strand_id
1 'polypeptide(L)'
;MGSLFRSEEMTLCQLFLQSEAAYACVSELGELGLVQFRDLNPDVNAFQRKFVNEVRRCDEMERKLRYLEKEIRKDGIPMLEIPGECPEAPQPREMIDLEATFEKLENELREVNQNAEALKRNYLELTELKHILRKTQVFFDEHEGGANITTESMTRALISDDPNNHMGQVQLGYRDKQESLEFLPCFVAGVILRERIPAFERMLWRACRGNVFLRQAEIDTPLEDPSSSDQVYKSVFIIFFQGDQLKTRVKKICEGFRATLYPCPEAPADRREMAMGVMTRIEDLNTVNYIYWWGELKYITKYRALCRHDPQL
;
A
#
# COMPACT_ATOMS: atom_id res chain seq x y z
N MET A 1 49.29 34.70 7.72
CA MET A 1 49.88 33.38 7.37
C MET A 1 50.83 32.99 8.49
N GLY A 2 50.30 32.34 9.54
CA GLY A 2 51.05 31.92 10.73
C GLY A 2 51.99 30.74 10.46
N SER A 3 53.01 30.58 11.31
CA SER A 3 53.94 29.45 11.25
C SER A 3 53.27 28.17 11.75
N LEU A 4 53.38 27.06 11.03
CA LEU A 4 52.86 25.73 11.40
C LEU A 4 53.32 25.21 12.79
N PHE A 5 54.37 25.79 13.38
CA PHE A 5 54.99 25.32 14.62
C PHE A 5 54.41 25.94 15.90
N ARG A 6 53.55 26.97 15.81
CA ARG A 6 52.95 27.64 16.97
C ARG A 6 51.50 28.03 16.72
N SER A 7 50.72 28.14 17.79
CA SER A 7 49.36 28.68 17.75
C SER A 7 49.35 30.12 17.23
N GLU A 8 48.29 30.48 16.52
CA GLU A 8 48.08 31.88 16.10
C GLU A 8 47.70 32.76 17.31
N GLU A 9 48.05 34.04 17.24
CA GLU A 9 47.72 35.00 18.30
C GLU A 9 46.22 35.28 18.32
N MET A 10 45.61 35.11 19.49
CA MET A 10 44.17 35.32 19.70
C MET A 10 43.94 36.60 20.49
N THR A 11 42.93 37.38 20.09
CA THR A 11 42.50 38.59 20.80
C THR A 11 41.08 38.45 21.30
N LEU A 12 40.83 38.95 22.51
CA LEU A 12 39.48 39.00 23.08
C LEU A 12 38.86 40.35 22.73
N CYS A 13 37.79 40.31 21.94
CA CYS A 13 37.04 41.50 21.53
C CYS A 13 35.64 41.50 22.17
N GLN A 14 35.13 42.69 22.48
CA GLN A 14 33.75 42.89 22.91
C GLN A 14 32.94 43.47 21.77
N LEU A 15 31.84 42.81 21.41
CA LEU A 15 30.97 43.19 20.30
C LEU A 15 29.69 43.84 20.84
N PHE A 16 29.36 45.05 20.37
CA PHE A 16 28.10 45.72 20.67
C PHE A 16 27.24 45.76 19.40
N LEU A 17 26.14 45.02 19.41
CA LEU A 17 25.22 44.92 18.28
C LEU A 17 23.85 45.51 18.63
N GLN A 18 23.30 46.30 17.70
CA GLN A 18 21.90 46.70 17.76
C GLN A 18 21.01 45.52 17.35
N SER A 19 19.83 45.38 17.97
CA SER A 19 18.94 44.24 17.76
C SER A 19 18.50 44.02 16.32
N GLU A 20 18.38 45.09 15.53
CA GLU A 20 17.95 45.01 14.13
C GLU A 20 19.07 44.55 13.19
N ALA A 21 20.32 44.91 13.48
CA ALA A 21 21.49 44.54 12.68
C ALA A 21 22.14 43.22 13.15
N ALA A 22 21.76 42.73 14.33
CA ALA A 22 22.41 41.58 14.95
C ALA A 22 22.40 40.33 14.07
N TYR A 23 21.29 40.06 13.37
CA TYR A 23 21.19 38.89 12.48
C TYR A 23 22.20 38.98 11.32
N ALA A 24 22.17 40.08 10.57
CA ALA A 24 23.05 40.28 9.43
C ALA A 24 24.54 40.26 9.84
N CYS A 25 24.90 40.97 10.93
CA CYS A 25 26.29 40.98 11.40
C CYS A 25 26.78 39.59 11.83
N VAL A 26 25.94 38.79 12.52
CA VAL A 26 26.32 37.45 12.96
C VAL A 26 26.40 36.48 11.78
N SER A 27 25.55 36.64 10.76
CA SER A 27 25.60 35.86 9.52
C SER A 27 26.94 36.03 8.80
N GLU A 28 27.31 37.28 8.53
CA GLU A 28 28.57 37.64 7.86
C GLU A 28 29.80 37.15 8.64
N LEU A 29 29.76 37.28 9.98
CA LEU A 29 30.81 36.73 10.85
C LEU A 29 30.90 35.20 10.77
N GLY A 30 29.76 34.53 10.58
CA GLY A 30 29.68 33.08 10.37
C GLY A 30 30.29 32.64 9.05
N GLU A 31 30.04 33.37 7.97
CA GLU A 31 30.62 33.13 6.64
C GLU A 31 32.14 33.35 6.63
N LEU A 32 32.64 34.36 7.35
CA LEU A 32 34.07 34.56 7.53
C LEU A 32 34.73 33.44 8.33
N GLY A 33 34.04 32.86 9.32
CA GLY A 33 34.53 31.71 10.09
C GLY A 33 35.73 31.98 11.02
N LEU A 34 36.02 33.24 11.35
CA LEU A 34 37.20 33.66 12.12
C LEU A 34 36.92 33.98 13.59
N VAL A 35 35.68 33.80 14.06
CA VAL A 35 35.26 34.21 15.41
C VAL A 35 34.82 33.01 16.25
N GLN A 36 35.18 33.05 17.54
CA GLN A 36 34.69 32.10 18.54
C GLN A 36 33.88 32.85 19.60
N PHE A 37 32.58 32.58 19.68
CA PHE A 37 31.72 33.14 20.71
C PHE A 37 31.95 32.46 22.06
N ARG A 38 32.02 33.25 23.14
CA ARG A 38 32.01 32.74 24.53
C ARG A 38 30.62 32.92 25.12
N ASP A 39 30.15 31.91 25.84
CA ASP A 39 28.87 31.99 26.55
C ASP A 39 28.98 32.95 27.74
N LEU A 40 28.23 34.04 27.66
CA LEU A 40 28.11 35.05 28.73
C LEU A 40 27.03 34.69 29.75
N ASN A 41 26.16 33.71 29.44
CA ASN A 41 25.01 33.33 30.26
C ASN A 41 25.05 31.82 30.62
N PRO A 42 26.10 31.35 31.32
CA PRO A 42 26.21 29.93 31.69
C PRO A 42 25.14 29.49 32.69
N ASP A 43 24.67 30.40 33.55
CA ASP A 43 23.68 30.11 34.60
C ASP A 43 22.23 30.11 34.09
N VAL A 44 22.01 30.50 32.83
CA VAL A 44 20.68 30.57 32.22
C VAL A 44 20.44 29.32 31.37
N ASN A 45 19.41 28.56 31.75
CA ASN A 45 18.98 27.37 31.00
C ASN A 45 18.61 27.73 29.55
N ALA A 46 18.87 26.82 28.62
CA ALA A 46 18.61 26.99 27.19
C ALA A 46 17.20 27.52 26.89
N PHE A 47 16.17 27.05 27.60
CA PHE A 47 14.77 27.44 27.40
C PHE A 47 14.43 28.88 27.80
N GLN A 48 15.24 29.51 28.66
CA GLN A 48 15.02 30.89 29.12
C GLN A 48 15.79 31.90 28.28
N ARG A 49 16.55 31.44 27.28
CA ARG A 49 17.30 32.30 26.37
C ARG A 49 16.34 33.03 25.42
N LYS A 50 16.79 34.19 24.94
CA LYS A 50 15.95 35.12 24.16
C LYS A 50 15.43 34.54 22.83
N PHE A 51 16.22 33.70 22.14
CA PHE A 51 15.96 33.24 20.77
C PHE A 51 15.47 31.78 20.67
N VAL A 52 14.86 31.25 21.73
CA VAL A 52 14.46 29.82 21.79
C VAL A 52 13.35 29.50 20.80
N ASN A 53 12.43 30.44 20.58
CA ASN A 53 11.29 30.21 19.70
C ASN A 53 11.73 30.13 18.24
N GLU A 54 12.70 30.94 17.84
CA GLU A 54 13.30 30.96 16.51
C GLU A 54 14.06 29.65 16.25
N VAL A 55 14.86 29.19 17.22
CA VAL A 55 15.55 27.90 17.11
C VAL A 55 14.55 26.74 16.95
N ARG A 56 13.47 26.72 17.75
CA ARG A 56 12.43 25.70 17.63
C ARG A 56 11.72 25.72 16.27
N ARG A 57 11.54 26.89 15.65
CA ARG A 57 10.97 27.00 14.30
C ARG A 57 11.91 26.37 13.27
N CYS A 58 13.22 26.62 13.38
CA CYS A 58 14.22 25.98 12.53
C CYS A 58 14.26 24.45 12.73
N ASP A 59 14.21 23.97 13.97
CA ASP A 59 14.18 22.53 14.28
C ASP A 59 12.95 21.85 13.63
N GLU A 60 11.78 22.51 13.65
CA GLU A 60 10.56 21.99 13.04
C GLU A 60 10.67 21.99 11.50
N MET A 61 11.24 23.03 10.90
CA MET A 61 11.53 23.07 9.45
C MET A 61 12.52 21.97 9.05
N GLU A 62 13.55 21.74 9.85
CA GLU A 62 14.52 20.66 9.64
C GLU A 62 13.83 19.28 9.74
N ARG A 63 12.91 19.08 10.70
CA ARG A 63 12.10 17.85 10.79
C ARG A 63 11.33 17.59 9.49
N LYS A 64 10.73 18.63 8.88
CA LYS A 64 10.00 18.53 7.61
C LYS A 64 10.95 18.17 6.45
N LEU A 65 12.11 18.81 6.38
CA LEU A 65 13.13 18.52 5.37
C LEU A 65 13.68 17.08 5.47
N ARG A 66 13.94 16.58 6.69
CA ARG A 66 14.37 15.18 6.91
C ARG A 66 13.31 14.17 6.44
N TYR A 67 12.02 14.50 6.60
CA TYR A 67 10.93 13.66 6.07
C TYR A 67 10.95 13.65 4.53
N LEU A 68 11.04 14.84 3.90
CA LEU A 68 11.15 14.97 2.45
C LEU A 68 12.38 14.21 1.90
N GLU A 69 13.54 14.35 2.54
CA GLU A 69 14.77 13.66 2.15
C GLU A 69 14.61 12.13 2.18
N LYS A 70 13.94 11.61 3.22
CA LYS A 70 13.68 10.18 3.37
C LYS A 70 12.78 9.64 2.25
N GLU A 71 11.73 10.37 1.89
CA GLU A 71 10.82 9.97 0.80
C GLU A 71 11.52 10.02 -0.56
N ILE A 72 12.30 11.07 -0.85
CA ILE A 72 13.08 11.19 -2.10
C ILE A 72 14.07 10.03 -2.23
N ARG A 73 14.75 9.66 -1.13
CA ARG A 73 15.69 8.53 -1.11
C ARG A 73 14.98 7.19 -1.29
N LYS A 74 13.77 7.04 -0.73
CA LYS A 74 12.94 5.84 -0.90
C LYS A 74 12.53 5.61 -2.36
N ASP A 75 12.23 6.69 -3.08
CA ASP A 75 11.89 6.63 -4.51
C ASP A 75 13.11 6.60 -5.44
N GLY A 76 14.33 6.59 -4.88
CA GLY A 76 15.57 6.46 -5.65
C GLY A 76 15.90 7.65 -6.52
N ILE A 77 15.34 8.83 -6.23
CA ILE A 77 15.63 10.05 -6.97
C ILE A 77 17.03 10.55 -6.54
N PRO A 78 17.98 10.69 -7.47
CA PRO A 78 19.32 11.16 -7.14
C PRO A 78 19.25 12.63 -6.74
N MET A 79 19.63 12.94 -5.51
CA MET A 79 19.84 14.31 -5.06
C MET A 79 21.09 14.86 -5.71
N LEU A 80 20.95 15.97 -6.43
CA LEU A 80 22.09 16.70 -6.99
C LEU A 80 22.71 17.53 -5.87
N GLU A 81 23.86 17.09 -5.38
CA GLU A 81 24.72 17.95 -4.58
C GLU A 81 25.48 18.86 -5.55
N ILE A 82 25.18 20.16 -5.51
CA ILE A 82 25.94 21.16 -6.27
C ILE A 82 27.25 21.39 -5.49
N PRO A 83 28.42 20.96 -6.00
CA PRO A 83 29.66 21.07 -5.25
C PRO A 83 30.10 22.53 -5.16
N GLY A 84 30.24 23.06 -3.95
CA GLY A 84 30.94 24.33 -3.70
C GLY A 84 30.08 25.58 -3.52
N GLU A 85 28.76 25.49 -3.62
CA GLU A 85 27.86 26.60 -3.28
C GLU A 85 27.29 26.40 -1.87
N CYS A 86 27.89 27.08 -0.89
CA CYS A 86 27.18 27.40 0.35
C CYS A 86 26.30 28.61 0.03
N PRO A 87 24.96 28.46 -0.04
CA PRO A 87 24.10 29.61 -0.25
C PRO A 87 24.25 30.61 0.89
N GLU A 88 24.16 31.90 0.56
CA GLU A 88 24.13 32.99 1.55
C GLU A 88 22.99 32.75 2.55
N ALA A 89 23.21 33.14 3.81
CA ALA A 89 22.18 32.91 4.82
C ALA A 89 20.89 33.70 4.49
N PRO A 90 19.72 33.06 4.52
CA PRO A 90 18.47 33.70 4.13
C PRO A 90 18.08 34.78 5.14
N GLN A 91 17.36 35.80 4.66
CA GLN A 91 16.89 36.87 5.55
C GLN A 91 15.78 36.36 6.49
N PRO A 92 15.60 36.92 7.70
CA PRO A 92 14.56 36.47 8.64
C PRO A 92 13.12 36.56 8.09
N ARG A 93 12.89 37.44 7.10
CA ARG A 93 11.61 37.54 6.39
C ARG A 93 11.34 36.33 5.51
N GLU A 94 12.36 35.88 4.78
CA GLU A 94 12.28 34.73 3.88
C GLU A 94 12.07 33.42 4.66
N MET A 95 12.49 33.37 5.92
CA MET A 95 12.23 32.23 6.81
C MET A 95 10.72 31.94 6.96
N ILE A 96 9.87 32.96 6.95
CA ILE A 96 8.41 32.79 7.05
C ILE A 96 7.85 32.15 5.78
N ASP A 97 8.33 32.61 4.62
CA ASP A 97 7.91 32.08 3.33
C ASP A 97 8.41 30.63 3.16
N LEU A 98 9.65 30.34 3.59
CA LEU A 98 10.21 28.99 3.62
C LEU A 98 9.38 28.05 4.51
N GLU A 99 8.98 28.50 5.70
CA GLU A 99 8.13 27.70 6.59
C GLU A 99 6.80 27.32 5.92
N ALA A 100 6.14 28.28 5.26
CA ALA A 100 4.90 28.05 4.53
C ALA A 100 5.09 27.09 3.35
N THR A 101 6.19 27.22 2.60
CA THR A 101 6.49 26.31 1.48
C THR A 101 6.77 24.89 1.97
N PHE A 102 7.55 24.71 3.03
CA PHE A 102 7.84 23.39 3.60
C PHE A 102 6.60 22.72 4.18
N GLU A 103 5.72 23.47 4.84
CA GLU A 103 4.44 22.94 5.32
C GLU A 103 3.54 22.49 4.17
N LYS A 104 3.45 23.30 3.11
CA LYS A 104 2.69 22.93 1.91
C LYS A 104 3.25 21.66 1.27
N LEU A 105 4.57 21.57 1.10
CA LEU A 105 5.23 20.41 0.51
C LEU A 105 5.06 19.14 1.37
N GLU A 106 5.18 19.24 2.69
CA GLU A 106 4.94 18.10 3.60
C GLU A 106 3.50 17.60 3.48
N ASN A 107 2.52 18.50 3.47
CA ASN A 107 1.11 18.16 3.36
C ASN A 107 0.77 17.54 2.00
N GLU A 108 1.23 18.15 0.90
CA GLU A 108 1.04 17.61 -0.46
C GLU A 108 1.64 16.20 -0.59
N LEU A 109 2.87 16.00 -0.11
CA LEU A 109 3.52 14.69 -0.18
C LEU A 109 2.80 13.65 0.67
N ARG A 110 2.34 14.03 1.86
CA ARG A 110 1.58 13.14 2.75
C ARG A 110 0.24 12.73 2.15
N GLU A 111 -0.48 13.67 1.53
CA GLU A 111 -1.74 13.38 0.83
C GLU A 111 -1.51 12.48 -0.38
N VAL A 112 -0.50 12.76 -1.20
CA VAL A 112 -0.14 11.93 -2.36
C VAL A 112 0.22 10.51 -1.91
N ASN A 113 1.03 10.35 -0.86
CA ASN A 113 1.39 9.04 -0.32
C ASN A 113 0.18 8.25 0.18
N GLN A 114 -0.74 8.90 0.93
CA GLN A 114 -1.97 8.25 1.39
C GLN A 114 -2.87 7.84 0.23
N ASN A 115 -3.00 8.70 -0.78
CA ASN A 115 -3.78 8.42 -1.98
C ASN A 115 -3.15 7.29 -2.80
N ALA A 116 -1.82 7.25 -2.93
CA ALA A 116 -1.09 6.20 -3.63
C ALA A 116 -1.25 4.84 -2.92
N GLU A 117 -1.16 4.80 -1.59
CA GLU A 117 -1.42 3.59 -0.81
C GLU A 117 -2.87 3.10 -0.98
N ALA A 118 -3.85 4.01 -0.90
CA ALA A 118 -5.26 3.67 -1.10
C ALA A 118 -5.50 3.13 -2.52
N LEU A 119 -4.89 3.74 -3.52
CA LEU A 119 -4.95 3.31 -4.92
C LEU A 119 -4.35 1.92 -5.10
N LYS A 120 -3.18 1.65 -4.51
CA LYS A 120 -2.53 0.32 -4.54
C LYS A 120 -3.39 -0.75 -3.87
N ARG A 121 -4.01 -0.45 -2.72
CA ARG A 121 -4.94 -1.37 -2.04
C ARG A 121 -6.15 -1.71 -2.91
N ASN A 122 -6.80 -0.69 -3.48
CA ASN A 122 -7.95 -0.87 -4.37
C ASN A 122 -7.57 -1.67 -5.63
N TYR A 123 -6.42 -1.37 -6.22
CA TYR A 123 -5.89 -2.10 -7.37
C TYR A 123 -5.66 -3.59 -7.06
N LEU A 124 -5.08 -3.90 -5.89
CA LEU A 124 -4.88 -5.27 -5.46
C LEU A 124 -6.21 -6.00 -5.26
N GLU A 125 -7.18 -5.38 -4.59
CA GLU A 125 -8.50 -5.98 -4.37
C GLU A 125 -9.23 -6.30 -5.69
N LEU A 126 -9.19 -5.37 -6.64
CA LEU A 126 -9.80 -5.59 -7.97
C LEU A 126 -9.04 -6.63 -8.77
N THR A 127 -7.71 -6.68 -8.67
CA THR A 127 -6.89 -7.70 -9.35
C THR A 127 -7.17 -9.09 -8.78
N GLU A 128 -7.27 -9.23 -7.46
CA GLU A 128 -7.69 -10.47 -6.80
C GLU A 128 -9.08 -10.91 -7.27
N LEU A 129 -10.04 -9.99 -7.29
CA LEU A 129 -11.39 -10.26 -7.77
C LEU A 129 -11.41 -10.67 -9.25
N LYS A 130 -10.61 -10.03 -10.11
CA LYS A 130 -10.46 -10.41 -11.52
C LYS A 130 -9.96 -11.84 -11.66
N HIS A 131 -8.95 -12.23 -10.88
CA HIS A 131 -8.42 -13.60 -10.91
C HIS A 131 -9.46 -14.61 -10.41
N ILE A 132 -10.23 -14.28 -9.37
CA ILE A 132 -11.35 -15.10 -8.91
C ILE A 132 -12.35 -15.29 -10.04
N LEU A 133 -12.90 -14.22 -10.61
CA LEU A 133 -13.93 -14.31 -11.63
C LEU A 133 -13.47 -15.11 -12.86
N ARG A 134 -12.21 -14.93 -13.29
CA ARG A 134 -11.64 -15.66 -14.42
C ARG A 134 -11.46 -17.15 -14.13
N LYS A 135 -10.91 -17.52 -12.98
CA LYS A 135 -10.69 -18.94 -12.62
C LYS A 135 -12.00 -19.64 -12.29
N THR A 136 -12.91 -18.96 -11.59
CA THR A 136 -14.28 -19.44 -11.31
C THR A 136 -15.02 -19.76 -12.60
N GLN A 137 -14.93 -18.92 -13.63
CA GLN A 137 -15.56 -19.20 -14.93
C GLN A 137 -15.09 -20.54 -15.52
N VAL A 138 -13.77 -20.80 -15.52
CA VAL A 138 -13.21 -22.07 -16.01
C VAL A 138 -13.75 -23.27 -15.20
N PHE A 139 -13.84 -23.15 -13.87
CA PHE A 139 -14.34 -24.24 -13.04
C PHE A 139 -15.81 -24.59 -13.28
N PHE A 140 -16.65 -23.60 -13.57
CA PHE A 140 -18.06 -23.83 -13.91
C PHE A 140 -18.22 -24.34 -15.35
N ASP A 141 -17.45 -23.80 -16.30
CA ASP A 141 -17.48 -24.24 -17.71
C ASP A 141 -16.95 -25.67 -17.88
N GLU A 142 -15.94 -26.09 -17.10
CA GLU A 142 -15.49 -27.51 -17.05
C GLU A 142 -16.60 -28.45 -16.54
N HIS A 143 -17.46 -27.96 -15.66
CA HIS A 143 -18.59 -28.72 -15.12
C HIS A 143 -19.77 -28.79 -16.10
N GLU A 144 -19.94 -27.80 -16.97
CA GLU A 144 -20.95 -27.79 -18.05
C GLU A 144 -20.48 -28.53 -19.32
N GLY A 145 -19.19 -28.46 -19.66
CA GLY A 145 -18.59 -29.16 -20.80
C GLY A 145 -18.36 -30.66 -20.58
N GLY A 146 -18.34 -31.11 -19.33
CA GLY A 146 -18.36 -32.52 -18.93
C GLY A 146 -19.78 -33.06 -18.85
N ALA A 147 -20.47 -33.18 -19.99
CA ALA A 147 -21.84 -33.67 -20.12
C ALA A 147 -22.08 -35.14 -19.68
N ASN A 148 -21.33 -35.69 -18.71
CA ASN A 148 -21.48 -37.04 -18.18
C ASN A 148 -21.00 -37.23 -16.72
N ILE A 149 -20.74 -36.16 -15.94
CA ILE A 149 -20.65 -36.30 -14.48
C ILE A 149 -21.94 -35.77 -13.90
N THR A 150 -22.88 -36.70 -13.79
CA THR A 150 -24.22 -36.48 -13.27
C THR A 150 -24.16 -35.65 -11.98
N THR A 151 -25.10 -34.70 -11.87
CA THR A 151 -25.53 -34.02 -10.65
C THR A 151 -25.76 -35.03 -9.50
N GLU A 152 -25.99 -36.30 -9.83
CA GLU A 152 -26.02 -37.42 -8.91
C GLU A 152 -24.71 -37.61 -8.13
N SER A 153 -23.53 -37.30 -8.66
CA SER A 153 -22.25 -37.50 -7.96
C SER A 153 -22.03 -36.50 -6.80
N MET A 154 -22.51 -35.26 -6.93
CA MET A 154 -22.56 -34.30 -5.81
C MET A 154 -23.58 -34.71 -4.75
N THR A 155 -24.72 -35.26 -5.15
CA THR A 155 -25.75 -35.74 -4.21
C THR A 155 -25.32 -37.05 -3.53
N ARG A 156 -24.61 -37.94 -4.23
CA ARG A 156 -24.16 -39.25 -3.70
C ARG A 156 -22.99 -39.14 -2.73
N ALA A 157 -22.10 -38.16 -2.90
CA ALA A 157 -21.03 -37.90 -1.93
C ALA A 157 -21.56 -37.34 -0.59
N LEU A 158 -22.77 -36.76 -0.59
CA LEU A 158 -23.45 -36.26 0.61
C LEU A 158 -24.48 -37.25 1.18
N ILE A 159 -24.77 -38.34 0.45
CA ILE A 159 -25.71 -39.40 0.86
C ILE A 159 -25.02 -40.77 0.67
N SER A 160 -24.26 -41.21 1.67
CA SER A 160 -23.91 -42.64 1.80
C SER A 160 -24.29 -43.17 3.18
N ASP A 161 -25.24 -44.11 3.14
CA ASP A 161 -25.47 -45.27 4.00
C ASP A 161 -25.88 -45.11 5.47
N ASP A 162 -27.19 -45.27 5.70
CA ASP A 162 -27.73 -45.94 6.89
C ASP A 162 -28.61 -47.12 6.41
N PRO A 163 -28.18 -48.40 6.55
CA PRO A 163 -28.82 -49.55 5.91
C PRO A 163 -29.88 -50.17 6.82
N ASN A 164 -30.87 -49.39 7.27
CA ASN A 164 -31.97 -49.97 8.04
C ASN A 164 -33.27 -49.16 8.00
N ASN A 165 -33.92 -49.08 6.83
CA ASN A 165 -35.36 -48.88 6.81
C ASN A 165 -36.00 -49.41 5.51
N HIS A 166 -36.69 -50.53 5.64
CA HIS A 166 -37.61 -51.05 4.64
C HIS A 166 -38.88 -50.19 4.61
N MET A 167 -39.25 -49.64 3.44
CA MET A 167 -40.56 -49.84 2.76
C MET A 167 -40.81 -48.75 1.70
N GLY A 168 -41.27 -49.17 0.52
CA GLY A 168 -42.04 -48.32 -0.40
C GLY A 168 -41.43 -48.10 -1.78
N GLN A 169 -41.57 -49.08 -2.67
CA GLN A 169 -41.61 -48.81 -4.11
C GLN A 169 -42.73 -47.80 -4.40
N VAL A 170 -42.41 -46.66 -5.02
CA VAL A 170 -43.39 -45.86 -5.76
C VAL A 170 -42.79 -45.40 -7.09
N GLN A 171 -43.25 -46.11 -8.12
CA GLN A 171 -43.50 -45.72 -9.50
C GLN A 171 -43.02 -44.32 -9.96
N LEU A 172 -42.14 -44.34 -10.96
CA LEU A 172 -41.75 -43.21 -11.82
C LEU A 172 -43.00 -42.62 -12.51
N GLY A 173 -43.44 -41.45 -12.05
CA GLY A 173 -44.51 -40.66 -12.67
C GLY A 173 -43.94 -39.33 -13.15
N TYR A 174 -44.05 -39.08 -14.46
CA TYR A 174 -43.85 -37.79 -15.09
C TYR A 174 -44.49 -36.66 -14.25
N ARG A 175 -43.67 -35.71 -13.79
CA ARG A 175 -44.14 -34.41 -13.33
C ARG A 175 -43.31 -33.29 -13.94
N ASP A 176 -44.05 -32.27 -14.32
CA ASP A 176 -43.72 -31.19 -15.21
C ASP A 176 -42.49 -30.37 -14.86
N LYS A 177 -41.95 -29.78 -15.93
CA LYS A 177 -40.96 -28.70 -15.97
C LYS A 177 -41.42 -27.49 -15.17
N GLN A 178 -41.13 -27.43 -13.87
CA GLN A 178 -40.97 -26.17 -13.14
C GLN A 178 -40.33 -26.47 -11.78
N GLU A 179 -39.45 -25.59 -11.31
CA GLU A 179 -38.64 -25.70 -10.08
C GLU A 179 -37.27 -26.40 -10.21
N SER A 180 -36.40 -25.84 -11.05
CA SER A 180 -34.95 -26.12 -11.05
C SER A 180 -34.14 -24.92 -10.55
N LEU A 181 -34.61 -24.24 -9.49
CA LEU A 181 -33.99 -23.02 -8.96
C LEU A 181 -33.54 -23.10 -7.48
N GLU A 182 -33.76 -24.21 -6.76
CA GLU A 182 -33.53 -24.26 -5.30
C GLU A 182 -32.46 -25.27 -4.83
N PHE A 183 -31.46 -25.58 -5.66
CA PHE A 183 -30.32 -26.40 -5.23
C PHE A 183 -28.98 -25.87 -5.75
N LEU A 184 -28.81 -24.54 -5.77
CA LEU A 184 -27.46 -24.00 -5.95
C LEU A 184 -26.69 -24.17 -4.63
N PRO A 185 -25.60 -24.95 -4.61
CA PRO A 185 -24.77 -25.06 -3.41
C PRO A 185 -24.20 -23.67 -3.09
N CYS A 186 -24.44 -23.21 -1.86
CA CYS A 186 -23.80 -22.00 -1.37
C CYS A 186 -22.28 -22.17 -1.48
N PHE A 187 -21.64 -21.29 -2.24
CA PHE A 187 -20.18 -21.29 -2.36
C PHE A 187 -19.58 -20.01 -1.79
N VAL A 188 -18.32 -20.12 -1.38
CA VAL A 188 -17.51 -18.99 -0.94
C VAL A 188 -16.22 -19.01 -1.74
N ALA A 189 -15.91 -17.87 -2.37
CA ALA A 189 -14.67 -17.68 -3.11
C ALA A 189 -13.77 -16.68 -2.38
N GLY A 190 -12.47 -16.91 -2.47
CA GLY A 190 -11.48 -16.03 -1.84
C GLY A 190 -10.07 -16.26 -2.34
N VAL A 191 -9.15 -15.46 -1.80
CA VAL A 191 -7.72 -15.54 -2.08
C VAL A 191 -6.96 -15.83 -0.78
N ILE A 192 -5.93 -16.66 -0.87
CA ILE A 192 -5.05 -17.01 0.24
C ILE A 192 -3.60 -17.11 -0.25
N LEU A 193 -2.64 -16.91 0.66
CA LEU A 193 -1.23 -17.15 0.38
C LEU A 193 -0.99 -18.62 0.02
N ARG A 194 -0.21 -18.86 -1.04
CA ARG A 194 0.06 -20.20 -1.57
C ARG A 194 0.67 -21.14 -0.52
N GLU A 195 1.54 -20.61 0.34
CA GLU A 195 2.20 -21.37 1.42
C GLU A 195 1.21 -21.91 2.47
N ARG A 196 0.07 -21.25 2.66
CA ARG A 196 -0.91 -21.60 3.68
C ARG A 196 -1.96 -22.60 3.20
N ILE A 197 -2.05 -22.82 1.88
CA ILE A 197 -3.01 -23.72 1.26
C ILE A 197 -3.03 -25.13 1.89
N PRO A 198 -1.89 -25.84 2.08
CA PRO A 198 -1.93 -27.21 2.59
C PRO A 198 -2.38 -27.31 4.06
N ALA A 199 -2.16 -26.26 4.85
CA ALA A 199 -2.66 -26.19 6.22
C ALA A 199 -4.16 -25.85 6.26
N PHE A 200 -4.58 -24.95 5.37
CA PHE A 200 -5.96 -24.53 5.21
C PHE A 200 -6.87 -25.71 4.80
N GLU A 201 -6.49 -26.48 3.79
CA GLU A 201 -7.24 -27.66 3.32
C GLU A 201 -7.44 -28.70 4.43
N ARG A 202 -6.36 -29.04 5.15
CA ARG A 202 -6.43 -29.99 6.27
C ARG A 202 -7.33 -29.51 7.40
N MET A 203 -7.33 -28.21 7.70
CA MET A 203 -8.21 -27.64 8.71
C MET A 203 -9.68 -27.69 8.27
N LEU A 204 -9.94 -27.32 7.02
CA LEU A 204 -11.28 -27.34 6.43
C LEU A 204 -11.87 -28.77 6.46
N TRP A 205 -11.07 -29.76 6.05
CA TRP A 205 -11.46 -31.17 6.08
C TRP A 205 -11.80 -31.66 7.51
N ARG A 206 -10.94 -31.35 8.48
CA ARG A 206 -11.13 -31.76 9.88
C ARG A 206 -12.34 -31.11 10.54
N ALA A 207 -12.53 -29.81 10.35
CA ALA A 207 -13.61 -29.05 10.98
C ALA A 207 -14.99 -29.34 10.37
N CYS A 208 -15.01 -29.63 9.07
CA CYS A 208 -16.25 -29.87 8.32
C CYS A 208 -16.52 -31.37 8.05
N ARG A 209 -15.67 -32.27 8.55
CA ARG A 209 -15.80 -33.74 8.44
C ARG A 209 -16.01 -34.25 7.00
N GLY A 210 -15.42 -33.58 6.01
CA GLY A 210 -15.55 -33.93 4.60
C GLY A 210 -16.82 -33.42 3.90
N ASN A 211 -17.72 -32.70 4.59
CA ASN A 211 -18.96 -32.16 3.98
C ASN A 211 -18.73 -30.89 3.15
N VAL A 212 -17.49 -30.63 2.73
CA VAL A 212 -17.07 -29.41 2.06
C VAL A 212 -16.13 -29.77 0.93
N PHE A 213 -16.39 -29.20 -0.25
CA PHE A 213 -15.60 -29.42 -1.44
C PHE A 213 -14.77 -28.18 -1.77
N LEU A 214 -13.45 -28.32 -1.75
CA LEU A 214 -12.48 -27.26 -2.04
C LEU A 214 -11.94 -27.40 -3.46
N ARG A 215 -12.01 -26.33 -4.24
CA ARG A 215 -11.27 -26.15 -5.49
C ARG A 215 -10.28 -25.02 -5.31
N GLN A 216 -9.08 -25.18 -5.86
CA GLN A 216 -8.04 -24.15 -5.81
C GLN A 216 -7.41 -23.97 -7.18
N ALA A 217 -7.02 -22.73 -7.48
CA ALA A 217 -6.25 -22.36 -8.65
C ALA A 217 -5.12 -21.42 -8.24
N GLU A 218 -3.92 -21.72 -8.71
CA GLU A 218 -2.77 -20.87 -8.47
C GLU A 218 -2.82 -19.63 -9.38
N ILE A 219 -2.34 -18.50 -8.84
CA ILE A 219 -2.13 -17.27 -9.61
C ILE A 219 -0.65 -17.25 -10.01
N ASP A 220 -0.39 -17.26 -11.32
CA ASP A 220 0.97 -17.32 -11.86
C ASP A 220 1.74 -16.00 -11.66
N THR A 221 1.01 -14.88 -11.63
CA THR A 221 1.58 -13.54 -11.43
C THR A 221 1.73 -13.24 -9.94
N PRO A 222 2.94 -12.88 -9.46
CA PRO A 222 3.11 -12.41 -8.09
C PRO A 222 2.35 -11.10 -7.90
N LEU A 223 1.71 -10.95 -6.74
CA LEU A 223 1.02 -9.73 -6.35
C LEU A 223 1.85 -9.03 -5.28
N GLU A 224 2.05 -7.72 -5.43
CA GLU A 224 2.80 -6.92 -4.45
C GLU A 224 1.92 -6.60 -3.25
N ASP A 225 2.37 -6.92 -2.03
CA ASP A 225 1.64 -6.54 -0.82
C ASP A 225 1.82 -5.03 -0.56
N PRO A 226 0.73 -4.23 -0.44
CA PRO A 226 0.79 -2.79 -0.21
C PRO A 226 1.49 -2.41 1.10
N SER A 227 1.68 -3.33 2.04
CA SER A 227 2.35 -3.09 3.30
C SER A 227 3.83 -3.47 3.33
N SER A 228 4.24 -4.47 2.55
CA SER A 228 5.58 -5.05 2.60
C SER A 228 6.43 -4.72 1.36
N SER A 229 5.81 -4.25 0.27
CA SER A 229 6.40 -4.19 -1.10
C SER A 229 6.94 -5.55 -1.60
N ASP A 230 6.61 -6.63 -0.90
CA ASP A 230 7.05 -7.98 -1.23
C ASP A 230 6.13 -8.59 -2.28
N GLN A 231 6.76 -9.27 -3.23
CA GLN A 231 6.06 -10.08 -4.21
C GLN A 231 5.60 -11.40 -3.57
N VAL A 232 4.30 -11.51 -3.33
CA VAL A 232 3.69 -12.70 -2.73
C VAL A 232 2.90 -13.49 -3.77
N TYR A 233 3.12 -14.81 -3.77
CA TYR A 233 2.32 -15.73 -4.55
C TYR A 233 1.04 -16.08 -3.81
N LYS A 234 -0.09 -15.77 -4.44
CA LYS A 234 -1.41 -16.06 -3.92
C LYS A 234 -2.10 -17.14 -4.76
N SER A 235 -3.12 -17.76 -4.19
CA SER A 235 -3.94 -18.77 -4.84
C SER A 235 -5.41 -18.46 -4.58
N VAL A 236 -6.22 -18.61 -5.62
CA VAL A 236 -7.68 -18.51 -5.54
C VAL A 236 -8.21 -19.84 -5.03
N PHE A 237 -9.22 -19.79 -4.18
CA PHE A 237 -9.98 -20.95 -3.77
C PHE A 237 -11.48 -20.71 -3.87
N ILE A 238 -12.22 -21.80 -4.10
CA ILE A 238 -13.67 -21.84 -4.10
C ILE A 238 -14.08 -23.02 -3.22
N ILE A 239 -14.96 -22.76 -2.26
CA ILE A 239 -15.43 -23.74 -1.31
C ILE A 239 -16.93 -23.90 -1.51
N PHE A 240 -17.36 -25.10 -1.85
CA PHE A 240 -18.75 -25.49 -1.95
C PHE A 240 -19.19 -26.18 -0.65
N PHE A 241 -20.32 -25.76 -0.10
CA PHE A 241 -20.91 -26.36 1.09
C PHE A 241 -22.43 -26.29 1.02
N GLN A 242 -23.09 -27.13 1.81
CA GLN A 242 -24.54 -27.11 1.97
C GLN A 242 -24.91 -26.81 3.42
N GLY A 243 -25.71 -25.76 3.63
CA GLY A 243 -26.22 -25.37 4.94
C GLY A 243 -25.48 -24.23 5.65
N ASP A 244 -26.22 -23.42 6.41
CA ASP A 244 -25.73 -22.19 7.05
C ASP A 244 -24.75 -22.41 8.21
N GLN A 245 -24.84 -23.57 8.87
CA GLN A 245 -23.91 -23.91 9.95
C GLN A 245 -22.48 -24.11 9.40
N LEU A 246 -22.35 -24.73 8.22
CA LEU A 246 -21.05 -24.89 7.56
C LEU A 246 -20.54 -23.53 7.05
N LYS A 247 -21.41 -22.68 6.49
CA LYS A 247 -21.07 -21.31 6.06
C LYS A 247 -20.36 -20.53 7.17
N THR A 248 -20.91 -20.55 8.37
CA THR A 248 -20.36 -19.82 9.53
C THR A 248 -19.01 -20.39 9.97
N ARG A 249 -18.84 -21.73 9.92
CA ARG A 249 -17.56 -22.39 10.23
C ARG A 249 -16.49 -22.08 9.18
N VAL A 250 -16.83 -22.17 7.90
CA VAL A 250 -15.91 -21.87 6.79
C VAL A 250 -15.43 -20.43 6.88
N LYS A 251 -16.33 -19.45 7.10
CA LYS A 251 -15.95 -18.05 7.28
C LYS A 251 -14.96 -17.84 8.44
N LYS A 252 -15.20 -18.47 9.60
CA LYS A 252 -14.28 -18.41 10.74
C LYS A 252 -12.90 -19.00 10.44
N ILE A 253 -12.85 -20.08 9.65
CA ILE A 253 -11.57 -20.67 9.22
C ILE A 253 -10.87 -19.72 8.24
N CYS A 254 -11.57 -19.16 7.26
CA CYS A 254 -11.02 -18.17 6.33
C CYS A 254 -10.44 -16.95 7.07
N GLU A 255 -11.16 -16.41 8.06
CA GLU A 255 -10.68 -15.32 8.92
C GLU A 255 -9.42 -15.72 9.71
N GLY A 256 -9.38 -16.93 10.29
CA GLY A 256 -8.24 -17.44 11.03
C GLY A 256 -6.95 -17.61 10.20
N PHE A 257 -7.10 -17.96 8.92
CA PHE A 257 -5.97 -18.09 7.98
C PHE A 257 -5.59 -16.78 7.28
N ARG A 258 -6.34 -15.68 7.53
CA ARG A 258 -6.22 -14.38 6.86
C ARG A 258 -6.48 -14.46 5.36
N ALA A 259 -7.47 -15.25 4.95
CA ALA A 259 -7.94 -15.28 3.57
C ALA A 259 -8.91 -14.10 3.31
N THR A 260 -8.77 -13.46 2.15
CA THR A 260 -9.68 -12.40 1.69
C THR A 260 -10.85 -13.04 0.95
N LEU A 261 -12.08 -12.79 1.42
CA LEU A 261 -13.30 -13.32 0.81
C LEU A 261 -13.93 -12.26 -0.10
N TYR A 262 -14.31 -12.67 -1.30
CA TYR A 262 -14.95 -11.79 -2.27
C TYR A 262 -16.36 -12.26 -2.63
N PRO A 263 -17.33 -11.35 -2.78
CA PRO A 263 -18.65 -11.69 -3.28
C PRO A 263 -18.54 -12.09 -4.76
N CYS A 264 -18.99 -13.29 -5.09
CA CYS A 264 -19.02 -13.79 -6.47
C CYS A 264 -20.47 -14.14 -6.83
N PRO A 265 -21.04 -13.56 -7.91
CA PRO A 265 -22.38 -13.89 -8.39
C PRO A 265 -22.49 -15.36 -8.80
N GLU A 266 -23.63 -15.98 -8.48
CA GLU A 266 -23.93 -17.36 -8.82
C GLU A 266 -24.27 -17.49 -10.32
N ALA A 267 -25.03 -16.53 -10.86
CA ALA A 267 -25.45 -16.52 -12.27
C ALA A 267 -24.26 -16.24 -13.23
N PRO A 268 -24.13 -17.02 -14.32
CA PRO A 268 -23.02 -16.86 -15.27
C PRO A 268 -23.12 -15.58 -16.13
N ALA A 269 -24.30 -14.99 -16.25
CA ALA A 269 -24.50 -13.69 -16.92
C ALA A 269 -23.95 -12.55 -16.05
N ASP A 270 -24.41 -12.45 -14.80
CA ASP A 270 -24.00 -11.44 -13.82
C ASP A 270 -22.49 -11.51 -13.52
N ARG A 271 -21.93 -12.73 -13.51
CA ARG A 271 -20.49 -12.93 -13.32
C ARG A 271 -19.67 -12.36 -14.48
N ARG A 272 -20.14 -12.52 -15.72
CA ARG A 272 -19.51 -11.92 -16.91
C ARG A 272 -19.61 -10.41 -16.90
N GLU A 273 -20.77 -9.86 -16.52
CA GLU A 273 -20.97 -8.42 -16.36
C GLU A 273 -20.04 -7.84 -15.29
N MET A 274 -19.96 -8.48 -14.11
CA MET A 274 -19.05 -8.07 -13.04
C MET A 274 -17.59 -8.16 -13.48
N ALA A 275 -17.21 -9.21 -14.22
CA ALA A 275 -15.85 -9.36 -14.74
C ALA A 275 -15.49 -8.22 -15.72
N MET A 276 -16.39 -7.87 -16.64
CA MET A 276 -16.20 -6.74 -17.55
C MET A 276 -16.07 -5.42 -16.78
N GLY A 277 -16.96 -5.15 -15.83
CA GLY A 277 -16.91 -3.94 -15.00
C GLY A 277 -15.62 -3.83 -14.17
N VAL A 278 -15.12 -4.95 -13.64
CA VAL A 278 -13.84 -4.99 -12.92
C VAL A 278 -12.67 -4.76 -13.87
N MET A 279 -12.68 -5.31 -15.09
CA MET A 279 -11.63 -5.08 -16.08
C MET A 279 -11.54 -3.61 -16.50
N THR A 280 -12.67 -2.95 -16.81
CA THR A 280 -12.68 -1.53 -17.16
C THR A 280 -12.16 -0.67 -16.01
N ARG A 281 -12.57 -0.94 -14.77
CA ARG A 281 -12.04 -0.21 -13.60
C ARG A 281 -10.54 -0.39 -13.41
N ILE A 282 -10.02 -1.60 -13.65
CA ILE A 282 -8.58 -1.87 -13.59
C ILE A 282 -7.84 -1.08 -14.69
N GLU A 283 -8.40 -0.98 -15.89
CA GLU A 283 -7.84 -0.18 -16.98
C GLU A 283 -7.85 1.33 -16.66
N ASP A 284 -8.94 1.84 -16.08
CA ASP A 284 -9.03 3.22 -15.62
C ASP A 284 -7.99 3.50 -14.52
N LEU A 285 -7.88 2.62 -13.53
CA LEU A 285 -6.88 2.72 -12.45
C LEU A 285 -5.46 2.61 -12.97
N ASN A 286 -5.20 1.74 -13.95
CA ASN A 286 -3.90 1.66 -14.62
C ASN A 286 -3.58 2.95 -15.37
N THR A 287 -4.58 3.56 -16.02
CA THR A 287 -4.41 4.84 -16.73
C THR A 287 -4.07 5.95 -15.74
N VAL A 288 -4.76 6.00 -14.59
CA VAL A 288 -4.45 6.93 -13.50
C VAL A 288 -3.05 6.68 -12.96
N ASN A 289 -2.68 5.43 -12.65
CA ASN A 289 -1.34 5.08 -12.18
C ASN A 289 -0.25 5.49 -13.20
N TYR A 290 -0.51 5.29 -14.50
CA TYR A 290 0.40 5.70 -15.57
C TYR A 290 0.50 7.23 -15.67
N ILE A 291 -0.60 7.96 -15.45
CA ILE A 291 -0.62 9.43 -15.39
C ILE A 291 0.11 9.95 -14.14
N TYR A 292 -0.02 9.29 -12.99
CA TYR A 292 0.73 9.61 -11.76
C TYR A 292 2.22 9.39 -11.98
N TRP A 293 2.62 8.24 -12.53
CA TRP A 293 4.01 7.96 -12.89
C TRP A 293 4.54 8.93 -13.96
N TRP A 294 3.74 9.29 -14.97
CA TRP A 294 4.11 10.32 -15.94
C TRP A 294 4.15 11.73 -15.35
N GLY A 295 3.32 12.01 -14.34
CA GLY A 295 3.29 13.24 -13.58
C GLY A 295 4.55 13.38 -12.72
N GLU A 296 4.93 12.32 -12.01
CA GLU A 296 6.19 12.19 -11.28
C GLU A 296 7.38 12.29 -12.22
N LEU A 297 7.38 11.56 -13.35
CA LEU A 297 8.42 11.70 -14.38
C LEU A 297 8.46 13.12 -14.94
N LYS A 298 7.34 13.79 -15.17
CA LYS A 298 7.31 15.20 -15.60
C LYS A 298 7.81 16.14 -14.51
N TYR A 299 7.49 15.90 -13.23
CA TYR A 299 8.03 16.66 -12.11
C TYR A 299 9.54 16.46 -12.00
N ILE A 300 10.01 15.22 -12.03
CA ILE A 300 11.43 14.85 -12.04
C ILE A 300 12.13 15.44 -13.26
N THR A 301 11.52 15.39 -14.45
CA THR A 301 12.11 15.96 -15.68
C THR A 301 12.07 17.49 -15.67
N LYS A 302 11.06 18.12 -15.07
CA LYS A 302 10.98 19.58 -14.88
C LYS A 302 12.02 20.06 -13.87
N TYR A 303 12.26 19.31 -12.78
CA TYR A 303 13.40 19.53 -11.87
C TYR A 303 14.73 19.31 -12.59
N ARG A 304 14.86 18.26 -13.42
CA ARG A 304 16.07 18.00 -14.23
C ARG A 304 16.31 19.06 -15.32
N ALA A 305 15.26 19.73 -15.80
CA ALA A 305 15.33 20.82 -16.78
C ALA A 305 15.65 22.17 -16.10
N LEU A 306 15.14 22.40 -14.89
CA LEU A 306 15.54 23.53 -14.04
C LEU A 306 17.02 23.43 -13.66
N CYS A 307 17.53 22.23 -13.34
CA CYS A 307 18.96 22.00 -13.11
C CYS A 307 19.84 21.97 -14.37
N ARG A 308 19.28 22.10 -15.58
CA ARG A 308 20.05 22.19 -16.85
C ARG A 308 20.03 23.57 -17.48
N HIS A 309 19.30 24.53 -16.90
CA HIS A 309 19.32 25.91 -17.34
C HIS A 309 20.30 26.74 -16.51
N ASP A 310 21.56 26.32 -16.50
CA ASP A 310 22.68 27.27 -16.52
C ASP A 310 23.21 27.33 -17.95
N PRO A 311 22.87 28.39 -18.71
CA PRO A 311 23.55 28.69 -19.96
C PRO A 311 24.76 29.57 -19.64
N GLN A 312 25.89 28.96 -19.26
CA GLN A 312 27.26 29.48 -19.51
C GLN A 312 28.34 28.58 -18.88
N LEU A 313 28.82 27.61 -19.68
CA LEU A 313 30.24 27.25 -19.83
C LEU A 313 30.41 26.40 -21.09
#